data_AF-D6X4Y0-F1
#
_entry.id   AF-D6X4Y0-F1
#
_cell.length_a   1.000
_cell.length_b   1.000
_cell.length_c   1.000
_cell.angle_alpha   90.00
_cell.angle_beta   90.00
_cell.angle_gamma   90.00
#
_symmetry.space_group_name_H-M   'P 1'
#
loop_
_entity.id
_entity.type
_entity.pdbx_description
1 polymer ?
#
loop_
_entity_poly.entity_id
_entity_poly.type
_entity_poly.pdbx_seq_one_letter_code
_entity_poly.pdbx_strand_id
1 'polypeptide(L)'
;MEKMFPQIRTEDMKKFPYYYLLKICIVFGYSKIVKLLNVVCIIITSSTIVLQVYYLKQNFSKELILKYGCGISLTIYTIASMLVEFLIEQKTKKLLNEAGTILWPVNFCGVKVEKLILKRVTVMNIIYYFMSAWFALMGIIMLPIWGDHSEWLLCDVISNEYFETRWKILYFACSCFSFPVIAFSSIRLPVILLCTILQTHMQIILINQKLNQISEQMGNLNNIKLVDDKCYQKRIFEDLRLCVSHHGKIKKWLNKVLKLVQSIMPLYIILGCLNFISLLFFASDGLQNASNILKARLCVVLIVCCLVLSMFAEAGQALSDETSGVFDTLLTCPWYLWDKNNKKVLSIFLSNSFQPDSISVAGITLNYDFAVALLKTSSSYALVLYNMKN
;
A
#
# COMPACT_ATOMS: atom_id res chain seq x y z
N MET A 1 -4.37 -11.05 -29.89
CA MET A 1 -3.28 -10.50 -29.05
C MET A 1 -3.48 -10.95 -27.59
N GLU A 2 -3.52 -12.28 -27.39
CA GLU A 2 -3.84 -12.95 -26.10
C GLU A 2 -2.85 -14.10 -25.80
N LYS A 3 -1.76 -14.19 -26.57
CA LYS A 3 -0.66 -15.14 -26.38
C LYS A 3 0.65 -14.38 -26.19
N MET A 4 0.83 -13.73 -25.05
CA MET A 4 2.16 -13.23 -24.66
C MET A 4 2.28 -12.96 -23.16
N PHE A 5 1.95 -13.95 -22.34
CA PHE A 5 2.53 -14.08 -21.01
C PHE A 5 2.75 -15.57 -20.76
N PRO A 6 3.92 -15.99 -20.23
CA PRO A 6 4.02 -17.33 -19.69
C PRO A 6 2.92 -17.45 -18.64
N GLN A 7 1.98 -18.37 -18.86
CA GLN A 7 1.00 -18.74 -17.85
C GLN A 7 1.80 -19.24 -16.65
N ILE A 8 2.04 -18.37 -15.68
CA ILE A 8 2.29 -18.81 -14.32
C ILE A 8 1.09 -19.69 -14.00
N ARG A 9 1.33 -20.99 -13.83
CA ARG A 9 0.25 -21.97 -13.61
C ARG A 9 -0.55 -21.44 -12.42
N THR A 10 -1.81 -21.11 -12.64
CA THR A 10 -2.69 -20.49 -11.64
C THR A 10 -2.76 -21.30 -10.34
N GLU A 11 -2.42 -22.58 -10.40
CA GLU A 11 -2.29 -23.50 -9.26
C GLU A 11 -1.07 -23.22 -8.37
N ASP A 12 0.06 -22.79 -8.93
CA ASP A 12 1.26 -22.46 -8.15
C ASP A 12 1.08 -21.12 -7.41
N MET A 13 0.33 -20.18 -8.00
CA MET A 13 -0.01 -18.90 -7.36
C MET A 13 -1.03 -19.03 -6.22
N LYS A 14 -1.89 -20.07 -6.22
CA LYS A 14 -2.82 -20.31 -5.09
C LYS A 14 -2.09 -20.60 -3.78
N LYS A 15 -0.82 -21.00 -3.85
CA LYS A 15 0.04 -21.24 -2.66
C LYS A 15 0.71 -19.97 -2.15
N PHE A 16 0.54 -18.82 -2.83
CA PHE A 16 1.11 -17.57 -2.36
C PHE A 16 0.30 -17.00 -1.18
N PRO A 17 0.98 -16.57 -0.11
CA PRO A 17 0.32 -15.82 0.95
C PRO A 17 -0.22 -14.51 0.36
N TYR A 18 -1.39 -14.06 0.81
CA TYR A 18 -2.09 -12.86 0.30
C TYR A 18 -2.55 -12.93 -1.16
N TYR A 19 -2.58 -14.12 -1.77
CA TYR A 19 -2.98 -14.31 -3.18
C TYR A 19 -4.31 -13.64 -3.53
N TYR A 20 -5.32 -13.73 -2.68
CA TYR A 20 -6.64 -13.14 -2.98
C TYR A 20 -6.59 -11.60 -3.10
N LEU A 21 -5.90 -10.93 -2.17
CA LEU A 21 -5.77 -9.47 -2.19
C LEU A 21 -4.99 -9.01 -3.40
N LEU A 22 -3.89 -9.71 -3.70
CA LEU A 22 -3.06 -9.40 -4.85
C LEU A 22 -3.79 -9.71 -6.17
N LYS A 23 -4.60 -10.77 -6.22
CA LYS A 23 -5.46 -11.09 -7.37
C LYS A 23 -6.51 -10.00 -7.59
N ILE A 24 -7.18 -9.54 -6.53
CA ILE A 24 -8.18 -8.47 -6.63
C ILE A 24 -7.50 -7.16 -7.07
N CYS A 25 -6.41 -6.76 -6.42
CA CYS A 25 -5.78 -5.47 -6.68
C CYS A 25 -5.01 -5.43 -8.00
N ILE A 26 -4.29 -6.51 -8.36
CA ILE A 26 -3.45 -6.53 -9.57
C ILE A 26 -4.18 -7.19 -10.74
N VAL A 27 -4.67 -8.42 -10.58
CA VAL A 27 -5.25 -9.16 -11.73
C VAL A 27 -6.58 -8.56 -12.15
N PHE A 28 -7.49 -8.33 -11.21
CA PHE A 28 -8.77 -7.68 -11.50
C PHE A 28 -8.58 -6.18 -11.75
N GLY A 29 -7.78 -5.50 -10.92
CA GLY A 29 -7.51 -4.06 -11.08
C GLY A 29 -6.88 -3.67 -12.42
N TYR A 30 -6.01 -4.51 -13.00
CA TYR A 30 -5.44 -4.28 -14.33
C TYR A 30 -6.10 -5.11 -15.44
N SER A 31 -7.33 -5.58 -15.20
CA SER A 31 -8.15 -6.17 -16.26
C SER A 31 -8.54 -5.10 -17.30
N LYS A 32 -8.79 -5.51 -18.54
CA LYS A 32 -9.21 -4.59 -19.62
C LYS A 32 -10.46 -3.80 -19.25
N ILE A 33 -11.40 -4.45 -18.54
CA ILE A 33 -12.65 -3.85 -18.10
C ILE A 33 -12.35 -2.74 -17.09
N VAL A 34 -11.69 -3.05 -15.97
CA VAL A 34 -11.41 -2.03 -14.93
C VAL A 34 -10.55 -0.90 -15.49
N LYS A 35 -9.61 -1.20 -16.39
CA LYS A 35 -8.83 -0.17 -17.09
C LYS A 35 -9.70 0.78 -17.90
N LEU A 36 -10.64 0.24 -18.68
CA LEU A 36 -11.60 1.06 -19.43
C LEU A 36 -12.44 1.91 -18.47
N LEU A 37 -12.93 1.32 -17.37
CA LEU A 37 -13.71 2.04 -16.37
C LEU A 37 -12.90 3.18 -15.70
N ASN A 38 -11.63 2.93 -15.36
CA ASN A 38 -10.74 3.96 -14.80
C ASN A 38 -10.49 5.09 -15.81
N VAL A 39 -10.26 4.78 -17.09
CA VAL A 39 -10.08 5.81 -18.13
C VAL A 39 -11.33 6.66 -18.29
N VAL A 40 -12.51 6.04 -18.36
CA VAL A 40 -13.79 6.76 -18.42
C VAL A 40 -13.99 7.62 -17.17
N CYS A 41 -13.69 7.08 -15.99
CA CYS A 41 -13.79 7.81 -14.73
C CYS A 41 -12.83 9.01 -14.67
N ILE A 42 -11.57 8.86 -15.13
CA ILE A 42 -10.61 9.98 -15.25
C ILE A 42 -11.16 11.07 -16.16
N ILE A 43 -11.72 10.72 -17.33
CA ILE A 43 -12.27 11.70 -18.27
C ILE A 43 -13.44 12.47 -17.64
N ILE A 44 -14.39 11.76 -17.02
CA ILE A 44 -15.55 12.36 -16.35
C ILE A 44 -15.07 13.29 -15.23
N THR A 45 -14.29 12.78 -14.29
CA THR A 45 -13.83 13.54 -13.11
C THR A 45 -12.93 14.73 -13.49
N SER A 46 -12.06 14.58 -14.49
CA SER A 46 -11.24 15.69 -15.00
C SER A 46 -12.09 16.77 -15.65
N SER A 47 -13.09 16.38 -16.45
CA SER A 47 -14.04 17.33 -17.05
C SER A 47 -14.83 18.07 -15.97
N THR A 48 -15.24 17.36 -14.92
CA THR A 48 -15.92 17.93 -13.76
C THR A 48 -15.02 18.93 -13.01
N ILE A 49 -13.74 18.64 -12.79
CA ILE A 49 -12.80 19.60 -12.19
C ILE A 49 -12.64 20.84 -13.05
N VAL A 50 -12.51 20.70 -14.38
CA VAL A 50 -12.38 21.85 -15.27
C VAL A 50 -13.62 22.74 -15.18
N LEU A 51 -14.82 22.16 -15.14
CA LEU A 51 -16.07 22.90 -14.93
C LEU A 51 -16.11 23.59 -13.55
N GLN A 52 -15.68 22.91 -12.49
CA GLN A 52 -15.58 23.51 -11.15
C GLN A 52 -14.63 24.70 -11.10
N VAL A 53 -13.45 24.58 -11.70
CA VAL A 53 -12.45 25.67 -11.76
C VAL A 53 -12.98 26.83 -12.59
N TYR A 54 -13.66 26.56 -13.71
CA TYR A 54 -14.31 27.58 -14.51
C TYR A 54 -15.40 28.31 -13.72
N TYR A 55 -16.25 27.58 -13.02
CA TYR A 55 -17.31 28.16 -12.18
C TYR A 55 -16.73 29.01 -11.04
N LEU A 56 -15.72 28.50 -10.34
CA LEU A 56 -14.99 29.21 -9.29
C LEU A 56 -14.38 30.52 -9.80
N LYS A 57 -13.89 30.54 -11.05
CA LYS A 57 -13.34 31.74 -11.66
C LYS A 57 -14.42 32.79 -11.93
N GLN A 58 -15.61 32.38 -12.37
CA GLN A 58 -16.71 33.28 -12.67
C GLN A 58 -17.40 33.81 -11.41
N ASN A 59 -17.63 32.93 -10.43
CA ASN A 59 -18.36 33.21 -9.20
C ASN A 59 -17.42 33.23 -7.99
N PHE A 60 -16.24 33.83 -8.15
CA PHE A 60 -15.22 33.79 -7.12
C PHE A 60 -15.72 34.42 -5.82
N SER A 61 -15.83 33.60 -4.77
CA SER A 61 -16.03 34.06 -3.41
C SER A 61 -15.20 33.21 -2.45
N LYS A 62 -14.72 33.84 -1.37
CA LYS A 62 -13.95 33.13 -0.34
C LYS A 62 -14.78 31.98 0.25
N GLU A 63 -16.07 32.22 0.48
CA GLU A 63 -17.00 31.22 1.00
C GLU A 63 -17.13 30.00 0.10
N LEU A 64 -17.15 30.19 -1.23
CA LEU A 64 -17.25 29.09 -2.18
C LEU A 64 -16.02 28.18 -2.13
N ILE A 65 -14.83 28.78 -2.01
CA ILE A 65 -13.57 28.02 -1.85
C ILE A 65 -13.54 27.28 -0.52
N LEU A 66 -13.92 27.93 0.58
CA LEU A 66 -13.93 27.29 1.90
C LEU A 66 -14.94 26.13 1.96
N LYS A 67 -16.11 26.28 1.34
CA LYS A 67 -17.15 25.26 1.32
C LYS A 67 -16.81 24.07 0.42
N TYR A 68 -16.28 24.31 -0.78
CA TYR A 68 -16.09 23.24 -1.78
C TYR A 68 -14.65 22.79 -1.99
N GLY A 69 -13.67 23.50 -1.41
CA GLY A 69 -12.25 23.22 -1.60
C GLY A 69 -11.83 21.82 -1.17
N CYS A 70 -12.44 21.28 -0.12
CA CYS A 70 -12.17 19.90 0.32
C CYS A 70 -12.60 18.87 -0.72
N GLY A 71 -13.80 19.01 -1.29
CA GLY A 71 -14.29 18.13 -2.36
C GLY A 71 -13.41 18.19 -3.61
N ILE A 72 -12.96 19.39 -3.99
CA ILE A 72 -12.03 19.58 -5.13
C ILE A 72 -10.69 18.91 -4.85
N SER A 73 -10.09 19.14 -3.68
CA SER A 73 -8.81 18.55 -3.29
C SER A 73 -8.84 17.02 -3.33
N LEU A 74 -9.91 16.42 -2.78
CA LEU A 74 -10.09 14.96 -2.82
C LEU A 74 -10.27 14.43 -4.25
N THR A 75 -10.96 15.18 -5.11
CA THR A 75 -11.10 14.80 -6.53
C THR A 75 -9.76 14.87 -7.27
N ILE A 76 -8.93 15.87 -6.98
CA ILE A 76 -7.56 15.96 -7.55
C ILE A 76 -6.74 14.74 -7.13
N TYR A 77 -6.80 14.35 -5.84
CA TYR A 77 -6.09 13.18 -5.34
C TYR A 77 -6.53 11.88 -6.00
N THR A 78 -7.83 11.68 -6.21
CA THR A 78 -8.35 10.46 -6.82
C THR A 78 -7.95 10.35 -8.29
N ILE A 79 -7.99 11.46 -9.04
CA ILE A 79 -7.47 11.53 -10.42
C ILE A 79 -5.98 11.22 -10.45
N ALA A 80 -5.19 11.88 -9.60
CA ALA A 80 -3.76 11.63 -9.49
C ALA A 80 -3.48 10.15 -9.20
N SER A 81 -4.26 9.53 -8.31
CA SER A 81 -4.13 8.12 -7.98
C SER A 81 -4.42 7.21 -9.16
N MET A 82 -5.54 7.43 -9.86
CA MET A 82 -5.89 6.65 -11.06
C MET A 82 -4.86 6.83 -12.20
N LEU A 83 -4.26 8.01 -12.35
CA LEU A 83 -3.20 8.27 -13.32
C LEU A 83 -1.90 7.55 -12.96
N VAL A 84 -1.44 7.66 -11.71
CA VAL A 84 -0.25 6.95 -11.23
C VAL A 84 -0.40 5.45 -11.45
N GLU A 85 -1.54 4.91 -11.07
CA GLU A 85 -1.90 3.52 -11.28
C GLU A 85 -1.74 3.05 -12.72
N PHE A 86 -2.20 3.86 -13.67
CA PHE A 86 -2.05 3.58 -15.09
C PHE A 86 -0.56 3.61 -15.51
N LEU A 87 0.20 4.59 -15.03
CA LEU A 87 1.62 4.76 -15.37
C LEU A 87 2.50 3.62 -14.85
N ILE A 88 2.17 3.05 -13.69
CA ILE A 88 2.99 2.00 -13.07
C ILE A 88 2.56 0.58 -13.42
N GLU A 89 1.42 0.39 -14.07
CA GLU A 89 0.83 -0.91 -14.39
C GLU A 89 1.86 -1.93 -14.90
N GLN A 90 2.61 -1.55 -15.94
CA GLN A 90 3.57 -2.45 -16.60
C GLN A 90 4.74 -2.80 -15.69
N LYS A 91 5.22 -1.82 -14.92
CA LYS A 91 6.31 -2.04 -13.95
C LYS A 91 5.86 -2.97 -12.83
N THR A 92 4.65 -2.76 -12.30
CA THR A 92 4.05 -3.61 -11.27
C THR A 92 3.83 -5.04 -11.76
N LYS A 93 3.29 -5.24 -12.97
CA LYS A 93 3.14 -6.57 -13.59
C LYS A 93 4.48 -7.28 -13.76
N LYS A 94 5.51 -6.57 -14.21
CA LYS A 94 6.86 -7.11 -14.35
C LYS A 94 7.44 -7.53 -12.99
N LEU A 95 7.33 -6.68 -11.97
CA LEU A 95 7.80 -6.98 -10.62
C LEU A 95 7.10 -8.20 -10.02
N LEU A 96 5.79 -8.35 -10.27
CA LEU A 96 5.04 -9.52 -9.82
C LEU A 96 5.51 -10.81 -10.50
N ASN A 97 5.74 -10.76 -11.82
CA ASN A 97 6.25 -11.92 -12.55
C ASN A 97 7.66 -12.30 -12.08
N GLU A 98 8.54 -11.32 -11.84
CA GLU A 98 9.86 -11.56 -11.25
C GLU A 98 9.73 -12.21 -9.86
N ALA A 99 8.81 -11.74 -9.02
CA ALA A 99 8.56 -12.29 -7.69
C ALA A 99 8.20 -13.78 -7.74
N GLY A 100 7.36 -14.20 -8.69
CA GLY A 100 6.99 -15.61 -8.88
C GLY A 100 8.18 -16.54 -9.16
N THR A 101 9.28 -16.02 -9.70
CA THR A 101 10.50 -16.79 -9.99
C THR A 101 11.56 -16.71 -8.90
N ILE A 102 11.55 -15.64 -8.11
CA ILE A 102 12.56 -15.38 -7.09
C ILE A 102 12.20 -16.03 -5.76
N LEU A 103 10.93 -15.92 -5.36
CA LEU A 103 10.50 -16.18 -4.00
C LEU A 103 10.34 -17.69 -3.74
N TRP A 104 10.75 -18.13 -2.54
CA TRP A 104 10.55 -19.50 -2.11
C TRP A 104 9.08 -19.77 -1.81
N PRO A 105 8.62 -21.01 -2.07
CA PRO A 105 7.28 -21.43 -1.70
C PRO A 105 7.15 -21.50 -0.17
N VAL A 106 5.93 -21.32 0.33
CA VAL A 106 5.63 -21.28 1.78
C VAL A 106 6.03 -22.57 2.51
N ASN A 107 5.97 -23.71 1.82
CA ASN A 107 6.31 -25.01 2.38
C ASN A 107 7.82 -25.33 2.34
N PHE A 108 8.68 -24.38 1.95
CA PHE A 108 10.12 -24.61 1.78
C PHE A 108 10.81 -25.16 3.05
N CYS A 109 10.43 -24.68 4.24
CA CYS A 109 10.98 -25.14 5.52
C CYS A 109 10.15 -26.23 6.21
N GLY A 110 9.20 -26.86 5.50
CA GLY A 110 8.34 -27.91 6.01
C GLY A 110 7.02 -27.44 6.65
N VAL A 111 6.17 -28.41 7.00
CA VAL A 111 4.75 -28.21 7.37
C VAL A 111 4.56 -27.36 8.64
N LYS A 112 5.49 -27.45 9.61
CA LYS A 112 5.40 -26.66 10.86
C LYS A 112 5.51 -25.16 10.57
N VAL A 113 6.49 -24.77 9.76
CA VAL A 113 6.70 -23.37 9.36
C VAL A 113 5.56 -22.90 8.48
N GLU A 114 5.11 -23.73 7.53
CA GLU A 114 3.94 -23.43 6.70
C GLU A 114 2.69 -23.12 7.55
N LYS A 115 2.38 -23.91 8.58
CA LYS A 115 1.25 -23.64 9.49
C LYS A 115 1.40 -22.31 10.23
N LEU A 116 2.61 -21.97 10.68
CA LEU A 116 2.88 -20.69 11.35
C LEU A 116 2.64 -19.52 10.40
N ILE A 117 3.14 -19.63 9.17
CA ILE A 117 2.96 -18.64 8.11
C ILE A 117 1.47 -18.47 7.79
N LEU A 118 0.74 -19.55 7.55
CA LEU A 118 -0.67 -19.51 7.20
C LEU A 118 -1.51 -18.89 8.33
N LYS A 119 -1.19 -19.17 9.59
CA LYS A 119 -1.87 -18.54 10.73
C LYS A 119 -1.73 -17.01 10.69
N ARG A 120 -0.51 -16.49 10.45
CA ARG A 120 -0.27 -15.04 10.32
C ARG A 120 -1.01 -14.44 9.12
N VAL A 121 -0.96 -15.11 7.97
CA VAL A 121 -1.64 -14.69 6.74
C VAL A 121 -3.16 -14.59 6.96
N THR A 122 -3.77 -15.54 7.67
CA THR A 122 -5.21 -15.51 7.98
C THR A 122 -5.58 -14.29 8.81
N VAL A 123 -4.82 -13.98 9.86
CA VAL A 123 -5.07 -12.79 10.70
C VAL A 123 -4.98 -11.51 9.88
N MET A 124 -3.92 -11.37 9.08
CA MET A 124 -3.72 -10.21 8.21
C MET A 124 -4.83 -10.10 7.15
N ASN A 125 -5.26 -11.20 6.54
CA ASN A 125 -6.38 -11.19 5.59
C ASN A 125 -7.68 -10.70 6.24
N ILE A 126 -7.97 -11.10 7.48
CA ILE A 126 -9.15 -10.61 8.21
C ILE A 126 -9.08 -9.09 8.38
N ILE A 127 -7.92 -8.56 8.79
CA ILE A 127 -7.68 -7.12 8.91
C ILE A 127 -7.91 -6.43 7.56
N TYR A 128 -7.45 -7.01 6.46
CA TYR A 128 -7.65 -6.42 5.13
C TYR A 128 -9.08 -6.47 4.63
N TYR A 129 -9.83 -7.54 4.92
CA TYR A 129 -11.26 -7.58 4.61
C TYR A 129 -12.02 -6.52 5.40
N PHE A 130 -11.67 -6.32 6.67
CA PHE A 130 -12.23 -5.25 7.49
C PHE A 130 -11.89 -3.86 6.92
N MET A 131 -10.64 -3.60 6.53
CA MET A 131 -10.26 -2.35 5.87
C MET A 131 -11.03 -2.16 4.55
N SER A 132 -11.10 -3.19 3.71
CA SER A 132 -11.81 -3.14 2.41
C SER A 132 -13.31 -2.86 2.59
N ALA A 133 -13.92 -3.33 3.68
CA ALA A 133 -15.31 -3.04 3.99
C ALA A 133 -15.57 -1.54 4.20
N TRP A 134 -14.62 -0.80 4.78
CA TRP A 134 -14.73 0.66 4.90
C TRP A 134 -14.69 1.39 3.56
N PHE A 135 -13.88 0.91 2.60
CA PHE A 135 -13.87 1.48 1.25
C PHE A 135 -15.15 1.13 0.48
N ALA A 136 -15.69 -0.07 0.66
CA ALA A 136 -17.00 -0.43 0.10
C ALA A 136 -18.11 0.44 0.70
N LEU A 137 -18.10 0.65 2.02
CA LEU A 137 -19.03 1.55 2.71
C LEU A 137 -18.91 2.99 2.20
N MET A 138 -17.67 3.47 1.97
CA MET A 138 -17.41 4.78 1.37
C MET A 138 -18.02 4.90 -0.04
N GLY A 139 -17.86 3.87 -0.88
CA GLY A 139 -18.51 3.83 -2.19
C GLY A 139 -20.04 3.86 -2.11
N ILE A 140 -20.64 3.19 -1.12
CA ILE A 140 -22.10 3.12 -0.93
C ILE A 140 -22.67 4.43 -0.38
N ILE A 141 -22.06 5.01 0.66
CA ILE A 141 -22.57 6.22 1.32
C ILE A 141 -22.42 7.47 0.46
N MET A 142 -21.48 7.44 -0.50
CA MET A 142 -21.31 8.47 -1.52
C MET A 142 -22.28 8.34 -2.68
N LEU A 143 -23.17 7.34 -2.69
CA LEU A 143 -24.21 7.30 -3.70
C LEU A 143 -25.22 8.44 -3.44
N PRO A 144 -25.67 9.13 -4.50
CA PRO A 144 -26.61 10.25 -4.38
C PRO A 144 -28.00 9.84 -3.90
N ILE A 145 -28.31 8.54 -3.88
CA ILE A 145 -29.56 8.00 -3.34
C ILE A 145 -29.72 8.33 -1.85
N TRP A 146 -28.61 8.51 -1.12
CA TRP A 146 -28.62 8.74 0.32
C TRP A 146 -28.79 10.20 0.74
N GLY A 147 -28.81 11.15 -0.21
CA GLY A 147 -28.99 12.58 0.08
C GLY A 147 -28.21 13.46 -0.89
N ASP A 148 -28.56 14.75 -0.89
CA ASP A 148 -27.93 15.78 -1.72
C ASP A 148 -26.42 15.91 -1.40
N HIS A 149 -25.56 16.08 -2.41
CA HIS A 149 -24.16 16.39 -2.20
C HIS A 149 -23.84 17.88 -2.38
N SER A 150 -24.82 18.73 -2.72
CA SER A 150 -24.62 20.18 -2.89
C SER A 150 -24.03 20.88 -1.67
N GLU A 151 -24.12 20.27 -0.49
CA GLU A 151 -23.49 20.74 0.76
C GLU A 151 -21.95 20.67 0.71
N TRP A 152 -21.36 19.77 -0.08
CA TRP A 152 -19.91 19.48 -0.09
C TRP A 152 -19.29 19.35 -1.50
N LEU A 153 -20.05 18.95 -2.53
CA LEU A 153 -19.61 18.88 -3.92
C LEU A 153 -20.17 20.06 -4.73
N LEU A 154 -19.27 20.88 -5.26
CA LEU A 154 -19.63 22.00 -6.14
C LEU A 154 -20.30 21.52 -7.44
N CYS A 155 -20.00 20.30 -7.86
CA CYS A 155 -20.54 19.75 -9.10
C CYS A 155 -22.06 19.72 -9.12
N ASP A 156 -22.69 19.43 -7.98
CA ASP A 156 -24.15 19.28 -7.91
C ASP A 156 -24.84 20.63 -8.06
N VAL A 157 -24.22 21.71 -7.56
CA VAL A 157 -24.67 23.09 -7.77
C VAL A 157 -24.54 23.48 -9.24
N ILE A 158 -23.36 23.26 -9.83
CA ILE A 158 -23.11 23.54 -11.26
C ILE A 158 -24.10 22.75 -12.14
N SER A 159 -24.34 21.50 -11.78
CA SER A 159 -25.26 20.65 -12.53
C SER A 159 -26.70 21.17 -12.46
N ASN A 160 -27.09 21.74 -11.32
CA ASN A 160 -28.40 22.33 -11.18
C ASN A 160 -28.58 23.64 -11.94
N GLU A 161 -27.54 24.46 -12.04
CA GLU A 161 -27.57 25.78 -12.69
C GLU A 161 -27.40 25.71 -14.22
N TYR A 162 -26.49 24.89 -14.74
CA TYR A 162 -26.12 24.93 -16.17
C TYR A 162 -26.78 23.85 -17.02
N PHE A 163 -27.17 22.72 -16.45
CA PHE A 163 -27.67 21.59 -17.24
C PHE A 163 -29.19 21.50 -17.23
N GLU A 164 -29.77 21.30 -18.41
CA GLU A 164 -31.18 20.93 -18.54
C GLU A 164 -31.46 19.53 -17.97
N THR A 165 -32.72 19.21 -17.70
CA THR A 165 -33.17 17.99 -16.99
C THR A 165 -32.56 16.69 -17.53
N ARG A 166 -32.37 16.56 -18.86
CA ARG A 166 -31.78 15.35 -19.48
C ARG A 166 -30.29 15.17 -19.15
N TRP A 167 -29.53 16.27 -19.13
CA TRP A 167 -28.10 16.25 -18.81
C TRP A 167 -27.84 16.03 -17.31
N LYS A 168 -28.76 16.47 -16.44
CA LYS A 168 -28.72 16.16 -15.00
C LYS A 168 -28.79 14.66 -14.73
N ILE A 169 -29.66 13.93 -15.43
CA ILE A 169 -29.78 12.46 -15.31
C ILE A 169 -28.48 11.77 -15.71
N LEU A 170 -27.88 12.21 -16.82
CA LEU A 170 -26.59 11.68 -17.28
C LEU A 170 -25.48 11.91 -16.24
N TYR A 171 -25.37 13.14 -15.73
CA TYR A 171 -24.39 13.50 -14.70
C TYR A 171 -24.59 12.68 -13.41
N PHE A 172 -25.83 12.51 -12.98
CA PHE A 172 -26.18 11.68 -11.83
C PHE A 172 -25.76 10.22 -12.03
N ALA A 173 -26.06 9.63 -13.20
CA ALA A 173 -25.67 8.27 -13.54
C ALA A 173 -24.14 8.10 -13.57
N CYS A 174 -23.42 9.06 -14.17
CA CYS A 174 -21.96 9.10 -14.18
C CYS A 174 -21.36 9.17 -12.77
N SER A 175 -21.98 9.94 -11.87
CA SER A 175 -21.56 10.09 -10.48
C SER A 175 -21.75 8.78 -9.70
N CYS A 176 -22.93 8.16 -9.80
CA CYS A 176 -23.22 6.83 -9.21
C CYS A 176 -22.18 5.78 -9.64
N PHE A 177 -21.79 5.80 -10.90
CA PHE A 177 -20.80 4.87 -11.44
C PHE A 177 -19.37 5.17 -10.97
N SER A 178 -19.02 6.45 -10.85
CA SER A 178 -17.64 6.87 -10.55
C SER A 178 -17.23 6.59 -9.11
N PHE A 179 -18.13 6.74 -8.12
CA PHE A 179 -17.75 6.58 -6.70
C PHE A 179 -17.20 5.20 -6.33
N PRO A 180 -17.82 4.06 -6.73
CA PRO A 180 -17.24 2.75 -6.47
C PRO A 180 -15.88 2.53 -7.13
N VAL A 181 -15.71 3.05 -8.35
CA VAL A 181 -14.43 2.96 -9.11
C VAL A 181 -13.34 3.77 -8.42
N ILE A 182 -13.67 4.97 -7.96
CA ILE A 182 -12.78 5.84 -7.19
C ILE A 182 -12.39 5.19 -5.86
N ALA A 183 -13.37 4.65 -5.11
CA ALA A 183 -13.12 3.97 -3.84
C ALA A 183 -12.17 2.78 -4.02
N PHE A 184 -12.41 1.96 -5.05
CA PHE A 184 -11.54 0.84 -5.39
C PHE A 184 -10.14 1.27 -5.84
N SER A 185 -10.02 2.34 -6.63
CA SER A 185 -8.71 2.85 -7.07
C SER A 185 -7.93 3.53 -5.93
N SER A 186 -8.61 4.01 -4.89
CA SER A 186 -7.96 4.68 -3.76
C SER A 186 -7.25 3.69 -2.81
N ILE A 187 -7.77 2.47 -2.65
CA ILE A 187 -7.19 1.44 -1.76
C ILE A 187 -6.05 0.65 -2.42
N ARG A 188 -6.04 0.59 -3.75
CA ARG A 188 -5.27 -0.41 -4.50
C ARG A 188 -3.77 -0.25 -4.37
N LEU A 189 -3.24 0.97 -4.49
CA LEU A 189 -1.80 1.23 -4.35
C LEU A 189 -1.27 0.95 -2.92
N PRO A 190 -1.91 1.45 -1.84
CA PRO A 190 -1.54 1.08 -0.47
C PRO A 190 -1.52 -0.44 -0.27
N VAL A 191 -2.54 -1.16 -0.75
CA VAL A 191 -2.63 -2.61 -0.61
C VAL A 191 -1.54 -3.33 -1.40
N ILE A 192 -1.25 -2.92 -2.65
CA ILE A 192 -0.17 -3.51 -3.44
C ILE A 192 1.17 -3.36 -2.71
N LEU A 193 1.47 -2.16 -2.21
CA LEU A 193 2.72 -1.92 -1.49
C LEU A 193 2.80 -2.79 -0.24
N LEU A 194 1.77 -2.74 0.60
CA LEU A 194 1.74 -3.47 1.86
C LEU A 194 1.81 -4.99 1.65
N CYS A 195 1.09 -5.56 0.68
CA CYS A 195 1.22 -6.97 0.31
C CYS A 195 2.64 -7.31 -0.16
N THR A 196 3.30 -6.42 -0.90
CA THR A 196 4.67 -6.63 -1.38
C THR A 196 5.68 -6.67 -0.22
N ILE A 197 5.50 -5.80 0.78
CA ILE A 197 6.33 -5.81 2.00
C ILE A 197 6.05 -7.05 2.84
N LEU A 198 4.79 -7.39 3.08
CA LEU A 198 4.45 -8.60 3.83
C LEU A 198 4.99 -9.86 3.14
N GLN A 199 4.97 -9.91 1.82
CA GLN A 199 5.56 -11.01 1.07
C GLN A 199 7.08 -11.09 1.26
N THR A 200 7.75 -9.95 1.38
CA THR A 200 9.19 -9.87 1.71
C THR A 200 9.44 -10.39 3.13
N HIS A 201 8.65 -9.95 4.11
CA HIS A 201 8.67 -10.46 5.48
C HIS A 201 8.52 -11.98 5.51
N MET A 202 7.56 -12.54 4.76
CA MET A 202 7.41 -13.99 4.69
C MET A 202 8.67 -14.71 4.22
N GLN A 203 9.40 -14.15 3.25
CA GLN A 203 10.67 -14.73 2.81
C GLN A 203 11.77 -14.61 3.85
N ILE A 204 11.81 -13.50 4.59
CA ILE A 204 12.73 -13.30 5.70
C ILE A 204 12.48 -14.35 6.79
N ILE A 205 11.22 -14.63 7.13
CA ILE A 205 10.87 -15.74 8.04
C ILE A 205 11.44 -17.06 7.53
N LEU A 206 11.27 -17.39 6.24
CA LEU A 206 11.80 -18.64 5.68
C LEU A 206 13.33 -18.72 5.76
N ILE A 207 14.03 -17.62 5.49
CA ILE A 207 15.48 -17.53 5.64
C ILE A 207 15.87 -17.76 7.10
N ASN A 208 15.25 -17.04 8.04
CA ASN A 208 15.53 -17.16 9.47
C ASN A 208 15.26 -18.57 9.99
N GLN A 209 14.18 -19.21 9.55
CA GLN A 209 13.88 -20.60 9.91
C GLN A 209 14.92 -21.58 9.35
N LYS A 210 15.37 -21.39 8.11
CA LYS A 210 16.44 -22.22 7.52
C LYS A 210 17.77 -22.03 8.27
N LEU A 211 18.08 -20.81 8.72
CA LEU A 211 19.24 -20.52 9.56
C LEU A 211 19.11 -21.16 10.96
N ASN A 212 17.92 -21.12 11.57
CA ASN A 212 17.69 -21.79 12.85
C ASN A 212 17.82 -23.31 12.73
N GLN A 213 17.37 -23.92 11.63
CA GLN A 213 17.57 -25.36 11.39
C GLN A 213 19.05 -25.75 11.31
N ILE A 214 19.92 -24.87 10.79
CA ILE A 214 21.38 -25.05 10.83
C ILE A 214 21.88 -25.10 12.29
N SER A 215 21.33 -24.24 13.16
CA SER A 215 21.69 -24.18 14.57
C SER A 215 21.12 -25.33 15.41
N GLU A 216 19.86 -25.72 15.19
CA GLU A 216 19.19 -26.77 15.98
C GLU A 216 19.75 -28.17 15.72
N GLN A 217 20.17 -28.46 14.49
CA GLN A 217 20.88 -29.71 14.16
C GLN A 217 22.18 -29.89 14.97
N MET A 218 22.68 -28.81 15.58
CA MET A 218 23.90 -28.78 16.37
C MET A 218 23.70 -29.20 17.84
N GLY A 219 22.52 -28.94 18.42
CA GLY A 219 22.25 -29.18 19.86
C GLY A 219 22.32 -30.66 20.29
N ASN A 220 22.32 -31.59 19.32
CA ASN A 220 22.33 -33.03 19.55
C ASN A 220 23.72 -33.70 19.39
N LEU A 221 24.80 -32.95 19.13
CA LEU A 221 26.12 -33.53 18.81
C LEU A 221 27.26 -32.98 19.70
N ASN A 222 28.26 -33.82 20.00
CA ASN A 222 29.47 -33.42 20.73
C ASN A 222 30.26 -32.35 19.95
N ASN A 223 30.24 -31.10 20.44
CA ASN A 223 30.72 -29.87 19.80
C ASN A 223 32.14 -29.92 19.21
N ILE A 224 33.06 -30.69 19.79
CA ILE A 224 34.48 -30.71 19.39
C ILE A 224 34.69 -31.50 18.08
N LYS A 225 33.87 -32.53 17.79
CA LYS A 225 34.03 -33.34 16.57
C LYS A 225 33.43 -32.68 15.32
N LEU A 226 32.58 -31.67 15.47
CA LEU A 226 31.87 -31.01 14.37
C LEU A 226 32.74 -30.03 13.56
N VAL A 227 33.78 -29.46 14.18
CA VAL A 227 34.70 -28.54 13.50
C VAL A 227 35.47 -29.28 12.40
N ASP A 228 35.85 -30.54 12.66
CA ASP A 228 36.65 -31.36 11.75
C ASP A 228 35.80 -32.21 10.79
N ASP A 229 34.48 -32.29 10.99
CA ASP A 229 33.57 -33.00 10.10
C ASP A 229 33.37 -32.22 8.78
N LYS A 230 34.11 -32.64 7.75
CA LYS A 230 34.03 -32.05 6.40
C LYS A 230 32.63 -32.13 5.78
N CYS A 231 31.87 -33.19 6.06
CA CYS A 231 30.51 -33.34 5.52
C CYS A 231 29.56 -32.33 6.17
N TYR A 232 29.69 -32.15 7.49
CA TYR A 232 28.95 -31.12 8.23
C TYR A 232 29.30 -29.71 7.73
N GLN A 233 30.57 -29.34 7.70
CA GLN A 233 31.00 -28.00 7.26
C GLN A 233 30.57 -27.69 5.83
N LYS A 234 30.62 -28.69 4.92
CA LYS A 234 30.14 -28.55 3.55
C LYS A 234 28.62 -28.31 3.48
N ARG A 235 27.82 -29.01 4.30
CA ARG A 235 26.37 -28.79 4.36
C ARG A 235 26.04 -27.38 4.85
N ILE A 236 26.71 -26.92 5.92
CA ILE A 236 26.54 -25.55 6.42
C ILE A 236 26.90 -24.52 5.36
N PHE A 237 28.00 -24.75 4.63
CA PHE A 237 28.42 -23.88 3.54
C PHE A 237 27.35 -23.77 2.45
N GLU A 238 26.79 -24.90 2.01
CA GLU A 238 25.75 -24.95 0.99
C GLU A 238 24.46 -24.24 1.44
N ASP A 239 24.01 -24.50 2.67
CA ASP A 239 22.81 -23.89 3.24
C ASP A 239 22.96 -22.37 3.46
N LEU A 240 24.10 -21.92 3.99
CA LEU A 240 24.41 -20.49 4.13
C LEU A 240 24.47 -19.80 2.77
N ARG A 241 25.18 -20.40 1.80
CA ARG A 241 25.29 -19.87 0.44
C ARG A 241 23.92 -19.74 -0.22
N LEU A 242 23.03 -20.72 -0.01
CA LEU A 242 21.66 -20.68 -0.49
C LEU A 242 20.88 -19.50 0.13
N CYS A 243 20.96 -19.32 1.45
CA CYS A 243 20.30 -18.22 2.17
C CYS A 243 20.82 -16.85 1.71
N VAL A 244 22.15 -16.66 1.63
CA VAL A 244 22.78 -15.40 1.19
C VAL A 244 22.38 -15.07 -0.24
N SER A 245 22.43 -16.06 -1.13
CA SER A 245 22.03 -15.90 -2.53
C SER A 245 20.56 -15.50 -2.65
N HIS A 246 19.68 -16.14 -1.87
CA HIS A 246 18.25 -15.83 -1.87
C HIS A 246 17.96 -14.43 -1.32
N HIS A 247 18.52 -14.10 -0.16
CA HIS A 247 18.42 -12.76 0.44
C HIS A 247 18.91 -11.68 -0.54
N GLY A 248 20.04 -11.90 -1.21
CA GLY A 248 20.56 -10.98 -2.23
C GLY A 248 19.61 -10.80 -3.42
N LYS A 249 18.91 -11.85 -3.87
CA LYS A 249 17.88 -11.74 -4.92
C LYS A 249 16.66 -10.96 -4.44
N ILE A 250 16.18 -11.23 -3.24
CA ILE A 250 15.06 -10.51 -2.62
C ILE A 250 15.40 -9.03 -2.48
N LYS A 251 16.57 -8.69 -1.91
CA LYS A 251 17.02 -7.31 -1.75
C LYS A 251 17.12 -6.57 -3.08
N LYS A 252 17.63 -7.23 -4.14
CA LYS A 252 17.67 -6.64 -5.50
C LYS A 252 16.27 -6.39 -6.05
N TRP A 253 15.33 -7.32 -5.86
CA TRP A 253 13.94 -7.15 -6.29
C TRP A 253 13.22 -6.06 -5.50
N LEU A 254 13.35 -6.07 -4.17
CA LEU A 254 12.80 -5.06 -3.27
C LEU A 254 13.31 -3.67 -3.63
N ASN A 255 14.60 -3.50 -3.91
CA ASN A 255 15.15 -2.22 -4.36
C ASN A 255 14.47 -1.66 -5.62
N LYS A 256 13.99 -2.53 -6.53
CA LYS A 256 13.20 -2.07 -7.68
C LYS A 256 11.81 -1.58 -7.27
N VAL A 257 11.17 -2.27 -6.31
CA VAL A 257 9.90 -1.83 -5.70
C VAL A 257 10.09 -0.48 -5.01
N LEU A 258 11.12 -0.34 -4.18
CA LEU A 258 11.41 0.90 -3.46
C LEU A 258 11.64 2.08 -4.40
N LYS A 259 12.41 1.91 -5.47
CA LYS A 259 12.60 2.95 -6.48
C LYS A 259 11.28 3.39 -7.14
N LEU A 260 10.37 2.44 -7.38
CA LEU A 260 9.04 2.75 -7.91
C LEU A 260 8.24 3.59 -6.90
N VAL A 261 8.18 3.16 -5.63
CA VAL A 261 7.46 3.87 -4.57
C VAL A 261 8.05 5.26 -4.33
N GLN A 262 9.37 5.38 -4.20
CA GLN A 262 10.08 6.64 -4.00
C GLN A 262 9.82 7.65 -5.11
N SER A 263 9.66 7.20 -6.37
CA SER A 263 9.36 8.09 -7.49
C SER A 263 7.99 8.74 -7.43
N ILE A 264 7.05 8.14 -6.68
CA ILE A 264 5.64 8.54 -6.61
C ILE A 264 5.34 9.20 -5.24
N MET A 265 6.09 8.83 -4.19
CA MET A 265 5.91 9.28 -2.82
C MET A 265 5.76 10.81 -2.66
N PRO A 266 6.57 11.68 -3.30
CA PRO A 266 6.40 13.13 -3.15
C PRO A 266 5.00 13.63 -3.53
N LEU A 267 4.43 13.09 -4.61
CA LEU A 267 3.09 13.46 -5.07
C LEU A 267 2.03 13.12 -4.00
N TYR A 268 2.10 11.92 -3.42
CA TYR A 268 1.16 11.49 -2.39
C TYR A 268 1.34 12.21 -1.07
N ILE A 269 2.56 12.57 -0.69
CA ILE A 269 2.80 13.37 0.53
C ILE A 269 2.14 14.73 0.38
N ILE A 270 2.38 15.44 -0.74
CA ILE A 270 1.81 16.77 -0.96
C ILE A 270 0.28 16.72 -1.01
N LEU A 271 -0.28 15.84 -1.85
CA LEU A 271 -1.74 15.73 -2.00
C LEU A 271 -2.40 15.19 -0.73
N GLY A 272 -1.75 14.25 -0.03
CA GLY A 272 -2.22 13.70 1.24
C GLY A 272 -2.28 14.78 2.32
N CYS A 273 -1.21 15.55 2.51
CA CYS A 273 -1.18 16.66 3.47
C CYS A 273 -2.29 17.69 3.18
N LEU A 274 -2.43 18.11 1.91
CA LEU A 274 -3.47 19.06 1.50
C LEU A 274 -4.87 18.53 1.80
N ASN A 275 -5.14 17.26 1.46
CA ASN A 275 -6.43 16.62 1.73
C ASN A 275 -6.74 16.53 3.22
N PHE A 276 -5.77 16.13 4.05
CA PHE A 276 -5.99 16.06 5.49
C PHE A 276 -6.26 17.44 6.10
N ILE A 277 -5.53 18.48 5.66
CA ILE A 277 -5.78 19.86 6.10
C ILE A 277 -7.20 20.29 5.69
N SER A 278 -7.57 20.11 4.42
CA SER A 278 -8.88 20.54 3.91
C SER A 278 -10.03 19.77 4.56
N LEU A 279 -9.85 18.47 4.82
CA LEU A 279 -10.86 17.62 5.42
C LEU A 279 -11.07 17.94 6.90
N LEU A 280 -10.00 18.12 7.65
CA LEU A 280 -10.09 18.52 9.06
C LEU A 280 -10.67 19.93 9.20
N PHE A 281 -10.26 20.88 8.35
CA PHE A 281 -10.84 22.21 8.32
C PHE A 281 -12.35 22.16 8.03
N PHE A 282 -12.76 21.44 6.99
CA PHE A 282 -14.18 21.29 6.65
C PHE A 282 -14.97 20.58 7.76
N ALA A 283 -14.37 19.58 8.41
CA ALA A 283 -14.98 18.89 9.54
C ALA A 283 -15.10 19.80 10.78
N SER A 284 -14.17 20.72 11.02
CA SER A 284 -14.28 21.68 12.14
C SER A 284 -15.31 22.78 11.87
N ASP A 285 -15.35 23.28 10.64
CA ASP A 285 -16.20 24.40 10.24
C ASP A 285 -17.65 24.00 9.94
N GLY A 286 -17.84 22.90 9.21
CA GLY A 286 -19.13 22.50 8.67
C GLY A 286 -20.00 21.66 9.60
N LEU A 287 -19.45 21.04 10.65
CA LEU A 287 -20.19 20.00 11.39
C LEU A 287 -21.40 20.51 12.17
N GLN A 288 -21.40 21.77 12.60
CA GLN A 288 -22.50 22.30 13.43
C GLN A 288 -23.80 22.44 12.62
N ASN A 289 -23.69 22.91 11.37
CA ASN A 289 -24.83 23.19 10.50
C ASN A 289 -25.08 22.11 9.43
N ALA A 290 -24.19 21.12 9.29
CA ALA A 290 -24.31 20.05 8.32
C ALA A 290 -25.51 19.11 8.60
N SER A 291 -26.06 18.53 7.54
CA SER A 291 -27.03 17.44 7.63
C SER A 291 -26.41 16.19 8.29
N ASN A 292 -27.23 15.34 8.92
CA ASN A 292 -26.77 14.09 9.51
C ASN A 292 -26.11 13.16 8.47
N ILE A 293 -26.58 13.20 7.22
CA ILE A 293 -26.02 12.44 6.10
C ILE A 293 -24.61 12.93 5.76
N LEU A 294 -24.40 14.24 5.67
CA LEU A 294 -23.08 14.80 5.41
C LEU A 294 -22.11 14.46 6.55
N LYS A 295 -22.54 14.52 7.82
CA LYS A 295 -21.71 14.10 8.97
C LYS A 295 -21.27 12.65 8.84
N ALA A 296 -22.18 11.75 8.46
CA ALA A 296 -21.85 10.34 8.23
C ALA A 296 -20.86 10.16 7.07
N ARG A 297 -21.05 10.85 5.95
CA ARG A 297 -20.13 10.83 4.79
C ARG A 297 -18.73 11.30 5.19
N LEU A 298 -18.61 12.42 5.90
CA LEU A 298 -17.34 12.96 6.37
C LEU A 298 -16.63 12.00 7.32
N CYS A 299 -17.36 11.38 8.25
CA CYS A 299 -16.80 10.40 9.17
C CYS A 299 -16.20 9.20 8.41
N VAL A 300 -16.93 8.66 7.44
CA VAL A 300 -16.45 7.54 6.62
C VAL A 300 -15.23 7.93 5.79
N VAL A 301 -15.23 9.12 5.17
CA VAL A 301 -14.07 9.62 4.40
C VAL A 301 -12.85 9.80 5.30
N LEU A 302 -13.02 10.38 6.48
CA LEU A 302 -11.93 10.57 7.44
C LEU A 302 -11.33 9.22 7.87
N ILE A 303 -12.18 8.24 8.19
CA ILE A 303 -11.73 6.88 8.52
C ILE A 303 -10.94 6.28 7.35
N VAL A 304 -11.45 6.39 6.12
CA VAL A 304 -10.77 5.88 4.92
C VAL A 304 -9.42 6.57 4.70
N CYS A 305 -9.34 7.90 4.85
CA CYS A 305 -8.08 8.64 4.75
C CYS A 305 -7.07 8.18 5.81
N CYS A 306 -7.51 8.00 7.06
CA CYS A 306 -6.67 7.46 8.13
C CYS A 306 -6.21 6.03 7.81
N LEU A 307 -7.08 5.17 7.27
CA LEU A 307 -6.70 3.81 6.87
C LEU A 307 -5.66 3.81 5.75
N VAL A 308 -5.77 4.69 4.75
CA VAL A 308 -4.76 4.85 3.69
C VAL A 308 -3.41 5.23 4.29
N LEU A 309 -3.40 6.23 5.16
CA LEU A 309 -2.18 6.68 5.85
C LEU A 309 -1.55 5.55 6.68
N SER A 310 -2.37 4.85 7.47
CA SER A 310 -1.93 3.72 8.30
C SER A 310 -1.38 2.57 7.46
N MET A 311 -1.99 2.23 6.31
CA MET A 311 -1.46 1.18 5.43
C MET A 311 -0.08 1.54 4.85
N PHE A 312 0.12 2.81 4.47
CA PHE A 312 1.43 3.27 4.02
C PHE A 312 2.46 3.23 5.15
N ALA A 313 2.12 3.75 6.32
CA ALA A 313 3.00 3.75 7.49
C ALA A 313 3.36 2.34 7.95
N GLU A 314 2.38 1.44 8.01
CA GLU A 314 2.56 0.01 8.30
C GLU A 314 3.53 -0.63 7.31
N ALA A 315 3.35 -0.37 6.01
CA ALA A 315 4.21 -0.97 4.99
C ALA A 315 5.67 -0.53 5.15
N GLY A 316 5.93 0.75 5.42
CA GLY A 316 7.30 1.21 5.60
C GLY A 316 7.91 0.86 6.95
N GLN A 317 7.13 0.82 8.03
CA GLN A 317 7.58 0.32 9.34
C GLN A 317 7.95 -1.16 9.26
N ALA A 318 7.03 -2.00 8.76
CA ALA A 318 7.26 -3.43 8.61
C ALA A 318 8.48 -3.72 7.73
N LEU A 319 8.77 -2.88 6.74
CA LEU A 319 9.99 -3.07 5.95
C LEU A 319 11.26 -2.87 6.79
N SER A 320 11.31 -1.81 7.59
CA SER A 320 12.46 -1.49 8.43
C SER A 320 12.69 -2.57 9.48
N ASP A 321 11.62 -2.96 10.18
CA ASP A 321 11.70 -3.95 11.27
C ASP A 321 12.16 -5.30 10.73
N GLU A 322 11.60 -5.76 9.62
CA GLU A 322 11.90 -7.09 9.09
C GLU A 322 13.29 -7.19 8.49
N THR A 323 13.76 -6.14 7.83
CA THR A 323 15.13 -6.13 7.30
C THR A 323 16.18 -6.06 8.41
N SER A 324 15.87 -5.47 9.56
CA SER A 324 16.75 -5.55 10.75
C SER A 324 16.78 -6.95 11.38
N GLY A 325 15.66 -7.68 11.41
CA GLY A 325 15.57 -9.00 12.06
C GLY A 325 16.44 -10.10 11.43
N VAL A 326 16.83 -9.96 10.15
CA VAL A 326 17.79 -10.88 9.51
C VAL A 326 19.16 -10.78 10.19
N PHE A 327 19.62 -9.56 10.49
CA PHE A 327 20.91 -9.35 11.13
C PHE A 327 20.94 -9.97 12.53
N ASP A 328 19.89 -9.78 13.33
CA ASP A 328 19.78 -10.36 14.66
C ASP A 328 19.81 -11.89 14.64
N THR A 329 19.11 -12.51 13.68
CA THR A 329 19.13 -13.98 13.51
C THR A 329 20.50 -14.51 13.09
N LEU A 330 21.27 -13.74 12.30
CA LEU A 330 22.62 -14.13 11.93
C LEU A 330 23.60 -14.05 13.11
N LEU A 331 23.37 -13.13 14.06
CA LEU A 331 24.20 -13.02 15.26
C LEU A 331 24.01 -14.19 16.25
N THR A 332 22.83 -14.81 16.27
CA THR A 332 22.55 -15.98 17.13
C THR A 332 23.11 -17.29 16.57
N CYS A 333 23.60 -17.28 15.31
CA CYS A 333 24.18 -18.46 14.71
C CYS A 333 25.47 -18.91 15.45
N PRO A 334 25.72 -20.21 15.58
CA PRO A 334 26.88 -20.78 16.29
C PRO A 334 28.18 -20.67 15.47
N TRP A 335 28.53 -19.46 15.06
CA TRP A 335 29.63 -19.15 14.15
C TRP A 335 31.00 -19.60 14.67
N TYR A 336 31.16 -19.75 15.99
CA TYR A 336 32.41 -20.18 16.61
C TYR A 336 32.79 -21.63 16.22
N LEU A 337 31.80 -22.49 15.93
CA LEU A 337 31.97 -23.89 15.53
C LEU A 337 32.17 -24.10 14.02
N TRP A 338 32.20 -23.00 13.25
CA TRP A 338 32.31 -23.06 11.81
C TRP A 338 33.76 -22.93 11.33
N ASP A 339 34.05 -23.54 10.18
CA ASP A 339 35.33 -23.39 9.50
C ASP A 339 35.52 -21.96 8.97
N LYS A 340 36.73 -21.68 8.46
CA LYS A 340 37.09 -20.35 7.94
C LYS A 340 36.20 -19.93 6.76
N ASN A 341 35.74 -20.87 5.94
CA ASN A 341 34.93 -20.58 4.76
C ASN A 341 33.50 -20.16 5.16
N ASN A 342 32.89 -20.90 6.06
CA ASN A 342 31.57 -20.63 6.62
C ASN A 342 31.54 -19.29 7.37
N LYS A 343 32.56 -19.01 8.18
CA LYS A 343 32.74 -17.71 8.84
C LYS A 343 32.83 -16.55 7.83
N LYS A 344 33.53 -16.76 6.70
CA LYS A 344 33.61 -15.75 5.63
C LYS A 344 32.25 -15.50 4.97
N VAL A 345 31.48 -16.55 4.69
CA VAL A 345 30.13 -16.40 4.11
C VAL A 345 29.19 -15.69 5.08
N LEU A 346 29.22 -16.04 6.36
CA LEU A 346 28.46 -15.36 7.40
C LEU A 346 28.80 -13.87 7.47
N SER A 347 30.09 -13.53 7.45
CA SER A 347 30.55 -12.14 7.48
C SER A 347 30.02 -11.34 6.29
N ILE A 348 30.02 -11.94 5.08
CA ILE A 348 29.40 -11.32 3.89
C ILE A 348 27.89 -11.15 4.11
N PHE A 349 27.22 -12.11 4.72
CA PHE A 349 25.79 -12.00 5.00
C PHE A 349 25.49 -10.85 5.98
N LEU A 350 26.16 -10.85 7.13
CA LEU A 350 26.05 -9.80 8.15
C LEU A 350 26.29 -8.41 7.56
N SER A 351 27.34 -8.25 6.74
CA SER A 351 27.62 -6.97 6.07
C SER A 351 26.49 -6.53 5.13
N ASN A 352 25.79 -7.46 4.49
CA ASN A 352 24.69 -7.16 3.57
C ASN A 352 23.36 -6.87 4.28
N SER A 353 23.18 -7.38 5.50
CA SER A 353 22.00 -7.17 6.34
C SER A 353 22.17 -6.08 7.39
N PHE A 354 23.37 -5.50 7.51
CA PHE A 354 23.69 -4.51 8.56
C PHE A 354 22.83 -3.23 8.47
N GLN A 355 22.50 -2.78 7.26
CA GLN A 355 21.63 -1.62 7.08
C GLN A 355 20.21 -2.07 6.74
N PRO A 356 19.21 -1.77 7.61
CA PRO A 356 17.81 -2.02 7.29
C PRO A 356 17.40 -1.16 6.10
N ASP A 357 16.59 -1.75 5.22
CA ASP A 357 16.06 -1.02 4.08
C ASP A 357 14.86 -0.19 4.57
N SER A 358 14.79 1.09 4.17
CA SER A 358 13.69 1.98 4.55
C SER A 358 13.14 2.72 3.32
N ILE A 359 11.85 3.06 3.36
CA ILE A 359 11.22 3.90 2.34
C ILE A 359 11.43 5.35 2.76
N SER A 360 12.50 5.98 2.29
CA SER A 360 12.78 7.39 2.56
C SER A 360 12.97 8.21 1.28
N VAL A 361 12.46 9.45 1.30
CA VAL A 361 12.65 10.47 0.25
C VAL A 361 12.89 11.82 0.91
N ALA A 362 13.98 12.49 0.55
CA ALA A 362 14.34 13.81 1.07
C ALA A 362 14.32 13.92 2.61
N GLY A 363 14.74 12.85 3.31
CA GLY A 363 14.75 12.78 4.78
C GLY A 363 13.41 12.41 5.43
N ILE A 364 12.33 12.27 4.65
CA ILE A 364 11.04 11.77 5.14
C ILE A 364 11.02 10.26 4.99
N THR A 365 10.89 9.54 6.10
CA THR A 365 10.74 8.07 6.13
C THR A 365 9.28 7.70 6.31
N LEU A 366 8.77 6.77 5.51
CA LEU A 366 7.40 6.28 5.59
C LEU A 366 7.24 5.33 6.80
N ASN A 367 7.05 5.86 7.99
CA ASN A 367 6.86 5.07 9.21
C ASN A 367 5.70 5.61 10.06
N TYR A 368 5.49 5.06 11.26
CA TYR A 368 4.44 5.56 12.15
C TYR A 368 4.70 7.01 12.61
N ASP A 369 5.95 7.40 12.81
CA ASP A 369 6.30 8.78 13.18
C ASP A 369 5.86 9.75 12.08
N PHE A 370 6.04 9.40 10.82
CA PHE A 370 5.53 10.19 9.69
C PHE A 370 4.00 10.31 9.71
N ALA A 371 3.28 9.22 9.96
CA ALA A 371 1.81 9.29 10.04
C ALA A 371 1.34 10.22 11.17
N VAL A 372 1.94 10.10 12.36
CA VAL A 372 1.63 10.97 13.50
C VAL A 372 2.01 12.43 13.20
N ALA A 373 3.17 12.67 12.60
CA ALA A 373 3.62 14.01 12.23
C ALA A 373 2.68 14.64 11.19
N LEU A 374 2.23 13.89 10.20
CA LEU A 374 1.27 14.34 9.20
C LEU A 374 -0.07 14.72 9.86
N LEU A 375 -0.64 13.84 10.70
CA LEU A 375 -1.90 14.11 11.39
C LEU A 375 -1.81 15.33 12.31
N LYS A 376 -0.71 15.47 13.06
CA LYS A 376 -0.48 16.61 13.95
C LYS A 376 -0.37 17.91 13.14
N THR A 377 0.43 17.90 12.09
CA THR A 377 0.65 19.06 11.23
C THR A 377 -0.65 19.48 10.55
N SER A 378 -1.38 18.52 9.96
CA SER A 378 -2.67 18.78 9.32
C SER A 378 -3.71 19.33 10.30
N SER A 379 -3.78 18.79 11.52
CA SER A 379 -4.65 19.31 12.58
C SER A 379 -4.29 20.74 12.98
N SER A 380 -3.00 21.04 13.15
CA SER A 380 -2.53 22.39 13.48
C SER A 380 -2.89 23.40 12.40
N TYR A 381 -2.63 23.09 11.12
CA TYR A 381 -2.99 23.98 10.01
C TYR A 381 -4.51 24.13 9.85
N ALA A 382 -5.29 23.05 10.00
CA ALA A 382 -6.74 23.12 9.97
C ALA A 382 -7.30 24.04 11.07
N LEU A 383 -6.75 23.96 12.28
CA LEU A 383 -7.14 24.83 13.39
C LEU A 383 -6.77 26.30 13.14
N VAL A 384 -5.59 26.57 12.58
CA VAL A 384 -5.21 27.93 12.18
C VAL A 384 -6.16 28.49 11.13
N LEU A 385 -6.50 27.71 10.10
CA LEU A 385 -7.47 28.12 9.08
C LEU A 385 -8.85 28.38 9.67
N TYR A 386 -9.30 27.54 10.61
CA TYR A 386 -10.56 27.74 11.34
C TYR A 386 -10.56 29.07 12.12
N ASN A 387 -9.48 29.37 12.83
CA ASN A 387 -9.35 30.62 13.58
C ASN A 387 -9.19 31.87 12.71
N MET A 388 -8.67 31.74 11.48
CA MET A 388 -8.56 32.86 10.52
C MET A 388 -9.87 33.16 9.78
N LYS A 389 -10.83 32.22 9.80
CA LYS A 389 -12.15 32.42 9.19
C LYS A 389 -13.04 33.32 10.06
N ASN A 390 -13.00 33.10 11.38
CA ASN A 390 -13.67 33.91 12.38
C ASN A 390 -12.93 35.24 12.58
#